data_AF-A0A8T1I148-F1
#
_entry.id   AF-A0A8T1I148-F1
#
_cell.length_a   1.000
_cell.length_b   1.000
_cell.length_c   1.000
_cell.angle_alpha   90.00
_cell.angle_beta   90.00
_cell.angle_gamma   90.00
#
_symmetry.space_group_name_H-M   'P 1'
#
loop_
_entity.id
_entity.type
_entity.pdbx_description
1 polymer ?
#
loop_
_entity_poly.entity_id
_entity_poly.type
_entity_poly.pdbx_seq_one_letter_code
_entity_poly.pdbx_strand_id
1 'polypeptide(L)'
;MNQCEYPVLVVGVSDRSRRFHLVALFVISQEKQHIFQTALLSLRRLYFWVTQKHLIVQYALADGDKAQCNALAAVFGDSRAYRFLMCFFHVMKTVQEHIKTLASGAQATVLRDIYDLHFGRTHSAIFGTADHYVKAFGAWAGVNPLRQVHVWPVVDRPLH
;
A
#
# COMPACT_ATOMS: atom_id res chain seq x y z
N MET A 1 10.80 -32.72 -0.87
CA MET A 1 9.69 -32.57 0.11
C MET A 1 8.72 -31.53 -0.44
N ASN A 2 7.41 -31.70 -0.27
CA ASN A 2 6.43 -30.79 -0.88
C ASN A 2 5.94 -29.75 0.14
N GLN A 3 6.70 -28.68 0.35
CA GLN A 3 6.27 -27.55 1.16
C GLN A 3 5.25 -26.72 0.38
N CYS A 4 3.96 -26.94 0.64
CA CYS A 4 2.93 -25.96 0.29
C CYS A 4 3.11 -24.73 1.19
N GLU A 5 3.88 -23.76 0.72
CA GLU A 5 3.91 -22.43 1.32
C GLU A 5 2.54 -21.77 1.15
N TYR A 6 1.80 -21.64 2.25
CA TYR A 6 0.53 -20.93 2.27
C TYR A 6 0.79 -19.43 2.49
N PRO A 7 0.40 -18.54 1.55
CA PRO A 7 0.55 -17.11 1.77
C PRO A 7 -0.23 -16.65 3.00
N VAL A 8 0.27 -15.61 3.67
CA VAL A 8 -0.38 -15.02 4.84
C VAL A 8 -0.79 -13.59 4.52
N LEU A 9 -2.10 -13.33 4.53
CA LEU A 9 -2.63 -11.96 4.51
C LEU A 9 -2.44 -11.36 5.91
N VAL A 10 -1.50 -10.43 6.01
CA VAL A 10 -1.26 -9.61 7.20
C VAL A 10 -2.19 -8.40 7.18
N VAL A 11 -2.97 -8.19 8.23
CA VAL A 11 -3.84 -7.01 8.38
C VAL A 11 -3.52 -6.29 9.67
N GLY A 12 -3.36 -4.97 9.58
CA GLY A 12 -3.10 -4.10 10.73
C GLY A 12 -3.47 -2.66 10.46
N VAL A 13 -3.30 -1.82 11.47
CA VAL A 13 -3.57 -0.38 11.42
C VAL A 13 -2.28 0.40 11.70
N SER A 14 -2.10 1.54 11.04
CA SER A 14 -0.99 2.44 11.33
C SER A 14 -1.47 3.63 12.16
N ASP A 15 -0.72 3.98 13.20
CA ASP A 15 -1.04 5.14 14.06
C ASP A 15 -0.40 6.45 13.56
N ARG A 16 -0.63 7.55 14.29
CA ARG A 16 -0.06 8.87 13.97
C ARG A 16 1.47 8.95 14.11
N SER A 17 2.10 8.02 14.82
CA SER A 17 3.56 7.86 14.87
C SER A 17 4.12 7.03 13.72
N ARG A 18 3.26 6.64 12.75
CA ARG A 18 3.55 5.74 11.62
C ARG A 18 3.95 4.32 12.06
N ARG A 19 3.62 3.92 13.29
CA ARG A 19 3.84 2.53 13.75
C ARG A 19 2.71 1.64 13.26
N PHE A 20 3.08 0.51 12.69
CA PHE A 20 2.15 -0.56 12.32
C PHE A 20 1.79 -1.40 13.55
N HIS A 21 0.49 -1.62 13.76
CA HIS A 21 -0.06 -2.48 14.80
C HIS A 21 -0.82 -3.62 14.13
N LEU A 22 -0.39 -4.86 14.39
CA LEU A 22 -1.05 -6.06 13.86
C LEU A 22 -2.46 -6.20 14.44
N VAL A 23 -3.45 -6.49 13.59
CA VAL A 23 -4.86 -6.68 13.96
C VAL A 23 -5.33 -8.10 13.64
N ALA A 24 -4.90 -8.68 12.52
CA ALA A 24 -5.23 -10.05 12.15
C ALA A 24 -4.18 -10.67 11.22
N LEU A 25 -4.09 -12.00 11.25
CA LEU A 25 -3.37 -12.81 10.28
C LEU A 25 -4.36 -13.82 9.68
N PHE A 26 -4.37 -13.96 8.35
CA PHE A 26 -5.14 -14.99 7.67
C PHE A 26 -4.20 -15.85 6.83
N VAL A 27 -4.06 -17.12 7.18
CA VAL A 27 -3.47 -18.12 6.29
C VAL A 27 -4.44 -18.33 5.14
N ILE A 28 -4.00 -18.05 3.91
CA ILE A 28 -4.81 -18.12 2.70
C ILE A 28 -4.27 -19.17 1.73
N SER A 29 -5.16 -19.79 0.95
CA SER A 29 -4.77 -20.84 0.01
C SER A 29 -4.18 -20.30 -1.30
N GLN A 30 -4.65 -19.14 -1.77
CA GLN A 30 -4.29 -18.55 -3.06
C GLN A 30 -4.45 -17.02 -3.00
N GLU A 31 -3.55 -16.28 -3.67
CA GLU A 31 -3.60 -14.80 -3.80
C GLU A 31 -4.68 -14.36 -4.81
N LYS A 32 -5.96 -14.68 -4.52
CA LYS A 32 -7.12 -14.40 -5.41
C LYS A 32 -8.16 -13.52 -4.74
N GLN A 33 -8.85 -12.70 -5.54
CA GLN A 33 -9.81 -11.69 -5.07
C GLN A 33 -10.85 -12.25 -4.10
N HIS A 34 -11.47 -13.38 -4.42
CA HIS A 34 -12.50 -13.99 -3.57
C HIS A 34 -11.95 -14.51 -2.23
N ILE A 35 -10.68 -14.91 -2.16
CA ILE A 35 -10.00 -15.34 -0.93
C ILE A 35 -9.74 -14.13 -0.04
N PHE A 36 -9.13 -13.06 -0.60
CA PHE A 36 -8.92 -11.80 0.11
C PHE A 36 -10.26 -11.21 0.60
N GLN A 37 -11.29 -11.19 -0.25
CA GLN A 37 -12.64 -10.72 0.10
C GLN A 37 -13.26 -11.55 1.24
N THR A 38 -13.09 -12.88 1.24
CA THR A 38 -13.59 -13.76 2.32
C THR A 38 -12.87 -13.48 3.65
N ALA A 39 -11.55 -13.28 3.65
CA ALA A 39 -10.78 -12.90 4.83
C ALA A 39 -11.23 -11.54 5.39
N LEU A 40 -11.35 -10.52 4.53
CA LEU A 40 -11.75 -9.16 4.93
C LEU A 40 -13.22 -9.09 5.41
N LEU A 41 -14.13 -9.87 4.83
CA LEU A 41 -15.50 -10.02 5.34
C LEU A 41 -15.52 -10.71 6.70
N SER A 42 -14.64 -11.69 6.92
CA SER A 42 -14.48 -12.35 8.23
C SER A 42 -13.95 -11.37 9.28
N LEU A 43 -13.02 -10.48 8.90
CA LEU A 43 -12.56 -9.38 9.77
C LEU A 43 -13.70 -8.40 10.12
N ARG A 44 -14.52 -7.98 9.14
CA ARG A 44 -15.70 -7.13 9.40
C ARG A 44 -16.68 -7.78 10.39
N ARG A 45 -16.92 -9.10 10.26
CA ARG A 45 -17.78 -9.89 11.16
C ARG A 45 -17.20 -9.97 12.58
N LEU A 46 -15.92 -10.33 12.70
CA LEU A 46 -15.23 -10.45 13.99
C LEU A 46 -15.19 -9.10 14.73
N TYR A 47 -14.84 -8.02 14.04
CA TYR A 47 -14.84 -6.67 14.61
C TYR A 47 -16.23 -6.26 15.11
N PHE A 48 -17.30 -6.54 14.35
CA PHE A 48 -18.67 -6.26 14.79
C PHE A 48 -19.05 -7.09 16.02
N TRP A 49 -18.73 -8.38 16.05
CA TRP A 49 -19.01 -9.26 17.19
C TRP A 49 -18.34 -8.78 18.49
N VAL A 50 -17.06 -8.39 18.42
CA VAL A 50 -16.30 -7.90 19.59
C VAL A 50 -16.73 -6.49 20.03
N THR A 51 -16.96 -5.57 19.08
CA THR A 51 -17.13 -4.14 19.40
C THR A 51 -18.57 -3.62 19.36
N GLN A 52 -19.50 -4.43 18.85
CA GLN A 52 -20.89 -4.06 18.53
C GLN A 52 -20.99 -2.82 17.61
N LYS A 53 -19.98 -2.59 16.77
CA LYS A 53 -19.87 -1.47 15.82
C LYS A 53 -19.45 -1.99 14.45
N HIS A 54 -19.95 -1.38 13.38
CA HIS A 54 -19.46 -1.72 12.04
C HIS A 54 -18.04 -1.20 11.82
N LEU A 55 -17.18 -2.02 11.23
CA LEU A 55 -15.84 -1.60 10.79
C LEU A 55 -15.97 -0.68 9.57
N ILE A 56 -15.68 0.61 9.75
CA ILE A 56 -15.65 1.62 8.69
C ILE A 56 -14.19 1.92 8.34
N VAL A 57 -13.79 1.59 7.12
CA VAL A 57 -12.45 1.89 6.59
C VAL A 57 -12.53 3.10 5.66
N GLN A 58 -11.76 4.15 5.97
CA GLN A 58 -11.61 5.32 5.10
C GLN A 58 -10.40 5.19 4.17
N TYR A 59 -9.31 4.58 4.64
CA TYR A 59 -8.09 4.38 3.87
C TYR A 59 -7.65 2.93 4.00
N ALA A 60 -7.49 2.26 2.86
CA ALA A 60 -6.87 0.93 2.79
C ALA A 60 -5.59 1.02 1.98
N LEU A 61 -4.56 0.31 2.45
CA LEU A 61 -3.27 0.23 1.78
C LEU A 61 -2.93 -1.23 1.49
N ALA A 62 -2.45 -1.48 0.28
CA ALA A 62 -1.98 -2.79 -0.17
C ALA A 62 -0.97 -2.61 -1.33
N ASP A 63 -0.45 -3.71 -1.86
CA ASP A 63 0.59 -3.71 -2.91
C ASP A 63 0.17 -2.91 -4.16
N GLY A 64 -1.10 -3.02 -4.55
CA GLY A 64 -1.62 -2.44 -5.79
C GLY A 64 -2.05 -3.50 -6.80
N ASP A 65 -1.75 -4.78 -6.52
CA ASP A 65 -2.31 -5.92 -7.24
C ASP A 65 -3.85 -5.82 -7.39
N LYS A 66 -4.33 -6.27 -8.54
CA LYS A 66 -5.74 -6.23 -8.94
C LYS A 66 -6.64 -7.07 -8.05
N ALA A 67 -6.19 -8.23 -7.57
CA ALA A 67 -6.97 -9.06 -6.66
C ALA A 67 -7.12 -8.42 -5.27
N GLN A 68 -6.05 -7.82 -4.74
CA GLN A 68 -6.09 -7.04 -3.49
C GLN A 68 -6.97 -5.78 -3.63
N CYS A 69 -6.76 -4.97 -4.67
CA CYS A 69 -7.52 -3.74 -4.94
C CYS A 69 -9.03 -4.01 -5.06
N ASN A 70 -9.40 -5.00 -5.89
CA ASN A 70 -10.81 -5.35 -6.09
C ASN A 70 -11.45 -5.90 -4.82
N ALA A 71 -10.74 -6.70 -4.02
CA ALA A 71 -11.26 -7.26 -2.78
C ALA A 71 -11.51 -6.17 -1.73
N LEU A 72 -10.59 -5.22 -1.57
CA LEU A 72 -10.75 -4.09 -0.65
C LEU A 72 -11.89 -3.17 -1.11
N ALA A 73 -11.99 -2.89 -2.41
CA ALA A 73 -13.12 -2.14 -2.97
C ALA A 73 -14.47 -2.86 -2.76
N ALA A 74 -14.55 -4.17 -2.99
CA ALA A 74 -15.77 -4.96 -2.79
C ALA A 74 -16.17 -5.14 -1.32
N VAL A 75 -15.28 -4.87 -0.36
CA VAL A 75 -15.54 -5.03 1.09
C VAL A 75 -15.68 -3.71 1.84
N PHE A 76 -15.16 -2.60 1.31
CA PHE A 76 -15.20 -1.29 1.97
C PHE A 76 -15.66 -0.11 1.09
N GLY A 77 -15.79 -0.31 -0.22
CA GLY A 77 -16.09 0.74 -1.21
C GLY A 77 -17.48 1.37 -1.10
N ASP A 78 -18.43 0.75 -0.38
CA ASP A 78 -19.75 1.34 -0.07
C ASP A 78 -19.63 2.69 0.67
N SER A 79 -18.53 2.89 1.39
CA SER A 79 -18.21 4.14 2.08
C SER A 79 -17.76 5.21 1.08
N ARG A 80 -18.51 6.31 0.96
CA ARG A 80 -18.10 7.48 0.16
C ARG A 80 -16.76 8.11 0.61
N ALA A 81 -16.30 7.79 1.81
CA ALA A 81 -15.00 8.21 2.33
C ALA A 81 -13.85 7.22 2.01
N TYR A 82 -14.16 6.04 1.47
CA TYR A 82 -13.16 5.02 1.15
C TYR A 82 -12.20 5.45 0.04
N ARG A 83 -10.90 5.24 0.27
CA ARG A 83 -9.81 5.41 -0.69
C ARG A 83 -8.85 4.23 -0.58
N PHE A 84 -8.57 3.60 -1.71
CA PHE A 84 -7.40 2.74 -1.84
C PHE A 84 -6.15 3.62 -2.07
N LEU A 85 -5.03 3.25 -1.46
CA LEU A 85 -3.72 3.89 -1.67
C LEU A 85 -2.65 2.80 -1.86
N MET A 86 -1.73 2.99 -2.81
CA MET A 86 -0.61 2.05 -2.97
C MET A 86 0.35 2.13 -1.77
N CYS A 87 0.88 0.98 -1.36
CA CYS A 87 1.76 0.91 -0.20
C CYS A 87 3.15 1.49 -0.52
N PHE A 88 3.52 2.58 0.16
CA PHE A 88 4.83 3.22 0.04
C PHE A 88 6.08 2.30 -0.01
N PHE A 89 6.30 1.30 0.86
CA PHE A 89 7.45 0.37 0.68
C PHE A 89 7.35 -0.52 -0.57
N HIS A 90 6.15 -0.84 -1.07
CA HIS A 90 6.01 -1.54 -2.36
C HIS A 90 6.40 -0.59 -3.52
N VAL A 91 5.99 0.69 -3.44
CA VAL A 91 6.51 1.74 -4.34
C VAL A 91 8.04 1.87 -4.22
N MET A 92 8.61 1.89 -3.01
CA MET A 92 10.06 1.97 -2.80
C MET A 92 10.78 0.73 -3.30
N LYS A 93 10.21 -0.47 -3.17
CA LYS A 93 10.76 -1.72 -3.71
C LYS A 93 10.84 -1.63 -5.24
N THR A 94 9.73 -1.28 -5.90
CA THR A 94 9.69 -1.08 -7.36
C THR A 94 10.69 -0.01 -7.79
N VAL A 95 10.76 1.13 -7.08
CA VAL A 95 11.75 2.19 -7.34
C VAL A 95 13.18 1.66 -7.18
N GLN A 96 13.50 0.99 -6.07
CA GLN A 96 14.81 0.40 -5.80
C GLN A 96 15.18 -0.69 -6.80
N GLU A 97 14.22 -1.38 -7.41
CA GLU A 97 14.45 -2.33 -8.50
C GLU A 97 14.79 -1.62 -9.82
N HIS A 98 14.11 -0.52 -10.15
CA HIS A 98 14.29 0.19 -11.42
C HIS A 98 15.51 1.14 -11.44
N ILE A 99 15.93 1.71 -10.29
CA ILE A 99 17.08 2.63 -10.24
C ILE A 99 18.46 1.93 -10.23
N LYS A 100 18.52 0.58 -10.15
CA LYS A 100 19.79 -0.18 -9.98
C LYS A 100 20.84 0.11 -11.04
N THR A 101 20.42 0.48 -12.25
CA THR A 101 21.28 0.78 -13.40
C THR A 101 21.79 2.23 -13.43
N LEU A 102 21.26 3.12 -12.58
CA LEU A 102 21.68 4.51 -12.51
C LEU A 102 22.98 4.67 -11.71
N ALA A 103 23.73 5.75 -11.95
CA ALA A 103 24.86 6.13 -11.11
C ALA A 103 24.42 6.36 -9.65
N SER A 104 25.27 6.02 -8.68
CA SER A 104 24.94 6.04 -7.23
C SER A 104 24.42 7.39 -6.73
N GLY A 105 24.95 8.51 -7.22
CA GLY A 105 24.44 9.85 -6.89
C GLY A 105 23.03 10.13 -7.41
N ALA A 106 22.66 9.58 -8.57
CA ALA A 106 21.30 9.65 -9.09
C ALA A 106 20.34 8.75 -8.30
N GLN A 107 20.76 7.53 -7.94
CA GLN A 107 19.98 6.65 -7.04
C GLN A 107 19.71 7.33 -5.68
N ALA A 108 20.75 7.88 -5.05
CA ALA A 108 20.64 8.56 -3.76
C ALA A 108 19.74 9.81 -3.82
N THR A 109 19.73 10.51 -4.96
CA THR A 109 18.80 11.62 -5.21
C THR A 109 17.37 11.09 -5.29
N VAL A 110 17.05 10.21 -6.25
CA VAL A 110 15.70 9.66 -6.45
C VAL A 110 15.10 9.04 -5.17
N LEU A 111 15.92 8.40 -4.33
CA LEU A 111 15.46 7.87 -3.04
C LEU A 111 15.11 8.98 -2.04
N ARG A 112 16.01 9.97 -1.81
CA ARG A 112 15.74 11.12 -0.92
C ARG A 112 14.47 11.84 -1.34
N ASP A 113 14.41 12.16 -2.62
CA ASP A 113 13.35 12.87 -3.32
C ASP A 113 11.96 12.23 -3.11
N ILE A 114 11.88 10.89 -3.19
CA ILE A 114 10.64 10.14 -2.96
C ILE A 114 10.31 10.02 -1.45
N TYR A 115 11.32 10.01 -0.56
CA TYR A 115 11.10 10.14 0.88
C TYR A 115 10.57 11.53 1.25
N ASP A 116 11.11 12.61 0.70
CA ASP A 116 10.65 13.98 0.94
C ASP A 116 9.20 14.18 0.47
N LEU A 117 8.82 13.57 -0.66
CA LEU A 117 7.43 13.49 -1.11
C LEU A 117 6.51 12.74 -0.11
N HIS A 118 7.03 11.70 0.57
CA HIS A 118 6.29 10.88 1.54
C HIS A 118 6.24 11.48 2.97
N PHE A 119 7.19 12.35 3.32
CA PHE A 119 7.22 13.07 4.60
C PHE A 119 6.71 14.52 4.50
N GLY A 120 6.49 15.02 3.27
CA GLY A 120 5.94 16.36 2.98
C GLY A 120 4.64 16.66 3.73
N ARG A 121 4.67 17.70 4.57
CA ARG A 121 3.56 18.06 5.47
C ARG A 121 2.53 19.01 4.85
N THR A 122 2.78 19.52 3.66
CA THR A 122 1.98 20.56 2.99
C THR A 122 1.83 20.26 1.51
N HIS A 123 0.68 20.63 0.94
CA HIS A 123 0.39 20.48 -0.49
C HIS A 123 1.47 21.15 -1.37
N SER A 124 1.95 22.35 -1.01
CA SER A 124 3.03 23.05 -1.74
C SER A 124 4.34 22.27 -1.78
N ALA A 125 4.82 21.76 -0.65
CA ALA A 125 6.03 20.93 -0.59
C ALA A 125 5.89 19.60 -1.38
N ILE A 126 4.69 19.03 -1.43
CA ILE A 126 4.41 17.84 -2.25
C ILE A 126 4.46 18.19 -3.74
N PHE A 127 3.80 19.28 -4.17
CA PHE A 127 3.70 19.64 -5.58
C PHE A 127 4.98 20.25 -6.17
N GLY A 128 5.68 21.12 -5.46
CA GLY A 128 6.95 21.69 -5.97
C GLY A 128 8.03 20.63 -6.23
N THR A 129 8.01 19.57 -5.41
CA THR A 129 8.91 18.41 -5.55
C THR A 129 8.38 17.46 -6.64
N ALA A 130 7.08 17.22 -6.72
CA ALA A 130 6.46 16.41 -7.78
C ALA A 130 6.62 16.99 -9.20
N ASP A 131 6.52 18.32 -9.37
CA ASP A 131 6.68 18.98 -10.68
C ASP A 131 8.13 18.87 -11.22
N HIS A 132 9.10 18.64 -10.34
CA HIS A 132 10.47 18.29 -10.72
C HIS A 132 10.52 16.87 -11.32
N TYR A 133 9.83 15.89 -10.74
CA TYR A 133 9.73 14.54 -11.31
C TYR A 133 8.92 14.50 -12.59
N VAL A 134 7.82 15.24 -12.71
CA VAL A 134 7.03 15.28 -13.97
C VAL A 134 7.89 15.77 -15.15
N LYS A 135 8.86 16.65 -14.90
CA LYS A 135 9.84 17.08 -15.93
C LYS A 135 10.96 16.06 -16.16
N ALA A 136 11.49 15.43 -15.11
CA ALA A 136 12.56 14.43 -15.23
C ALA A 136 12.10 13.09 -15.83
N PHE A 137 10.91 12.62 -15.46
CA PHE A 137 10.28 11.39 -15.95
C PHE A 137 9.37 11.62 -17.17
N GLY A 138 9.16 12.86 -17.61
CA GLY A 138 8.29 13.20 -18.76
C GLY A 138 8.71 12.58 -20.10
N ALA A 139 9.91 12.01 -20.19
CA ALA A 139 10.34 11.16 -21.31
C ALA A 139 9.62 9.79 -21.38
N TRP A 140 8.96 9.36 -20.29
CA TRP A 140 8.15 8.14 -20.20
C TRP A 140 6.69 8.52 -19.96
N ALA A 141 6.01 8.95 -21.02
CA ALA A 141 4.71 9.61 -20.92
C ALA A 141 3.55 8.67 -20.55
N GLY A 142 2.80 9.04 -19.50
CA GLY A 142 1.39 8.65 -19.35
C GLY A 142 0.94 8.11 -17.99
N VAL A 143 0.56 8.99 -17.05
CA VAL A 143 -0.59 8.86 -16.13
C VAL A 143 -0.79 10.19 -15.36
N ASN A 144 -2.02 10.47 -14.92
CA ASN A 144 -2.41 11.74 -14.26
C ASN A 144 -1.79 11.92 -12.84
N PRO A 145 -1.58 13.17 -12.37
CA PRO A 145 -0.84 13.44 -11.13
C PRO A 145 -1.63 13.17 -9.83
N LEU A 146 -0.89 12.76 -8.80
CA LEU A 146 -1.42 12.32 -7.49
C LEU A 146 -1.75 13.48 -6.54
N ARG A 147 -2.67 13.25 -5.59
CA ARG A 147 -2.89 14.12 -4.41
C ARG A 147 -2.91 13.30 -3.11
N GLN A 148 -1.86 13.46 -2.29
CA GLN A 148 -1.65 13.03 -0.89
C GLN A 148 -1.85 11.53 -0.52
N VAL A 149 -0.84 10.91 0.11
CA VAL A 149 -0.75 9.46 0.38
C VAL A 149 -0.02 9.14 1.70
N HIS A 150 -0.62 8.32 2.60
CA HIS A 150 -0.06 7.66 3.81
C HIS A 150 -0.93 6.41 4.14
N VAL A 151 -0.65 5.36 4.96
CA VAL A 151 0.47 4.59 5.59
C VAL A 151 -0.28 3.47 6.38
N TRP A 152 0.00 2.15 6.45
CA TRP A 152 0.82 1.17 5.71
C TRP A 152 0.41 -0.30 6.10
N PRO A 153 0.52 -1.34 5.22
CA PRO A 153 1.01 -2.66 5.70
C PRO A 153 2.07 -3.38 4.83
N VAL A 154 2.83 -4.27 5.50
CA VAL A 154 3.84 -5.20 4.96
C VAL A 154 3.19 -6.48 4.43
N VAL A 155 3.67 -7.01 3.29
CA VAL A 155 3.64 -8.46 3.01
C VAL A 155 5.08 -8.90 2.87
N ASP A 156 5.54 -9.73 3.80
CA ASP A 156 6.90 -10.25 3.81
C ASP A 156 6.95 -11.54 2.97
N ARG A 157 7.97 -11.71 2.14
CA ARG A 157 8.22 -12.95 1.40
C ARG A 157 9.74 -13.16 1.41
N PRO A 158 10.26 -14.25 2.02
CA PRO A 158 11.69 -14.45 2.16
C PRO A 158 12.35 -14.59 0.78
N LEU A 159 13.54 -14.02 0.65
CA LEU A 159 14.42 -14.28 -0.50
C LEU A 159 15.36 -15.44 -0.15
N HIS A 160 15.32 -16.48 -0.97
CA HIS A 160 16.30 -17.55 -1.08
C HIS A 160 16.82 -17.57 -2.52
#